data_AF-A0A7X9ECR6-F1
#
_entry.id   AF-A0A7X9ECR6-F1
#
_cell.length_a   1.000
_cell.length_b   1.000
_cell.length_c   1.000
_cell.angle_alpha   90.00
_cell.angle_beta   90.00
_cell.angle_gamma   90.00
#
_symmetry.space_group_name_H-M   'P 1'
#
loop_
_entity.id
_entity.type
_entity.pdbx_description
1 polymer ?
#
loop_
_entity_poly.entity_id
_entity_poly.type
_entity_poly.pdbx_seq_one_letter_code
_entity_poly.pdbx_strand_id
1 'polypeptide(L)'
;IFLRKIVRGEADESYGIQVAKLAGLPNDVIDRAHEILKQLEEADLSKKELRQRKTRKPLEGQINIFEYDSFNKRYDELVNEIKNIDVSLLTPIEALNVLYKLQQRVLKGE
;
A
#
# COMPACT_ATOMS: atom_id res chain seq x y z
N ILE A 1 10.70 27.46 -22.81
CA ILE A 1 10.76 27.05 -24.24
C ILE A 1 11.01 25.55 -24.29
N PHE A 2 10.29 24.77 -25.11
CA PHE A 2 10.44 23.30 -25.13
C PHE A 2 11.58 22.87 -26.06
N LEU A 3 12.46 21.99 -25.57
CA LEU A 3 13.47 21.36 -26.40
C LEU A 3 12.84 20.20 -27.17
N ARG A 4 12.99 20.19 -28.50
CA ARG A 4 12.50 19.11 -29.39
C ARG A 4 13.57 18.03 -29.58
N LYS A 5 14.09 17.48 -28.47
CA LYS A 5 15.15 16.48 -28.47
C LYS A 5 14.69 15.25 -27.70
N ILE A 6 14.77 14.09 -28.35
CA ILE A 6 14.49 12.81 -27.71
C ILE A 6 15.77 12.30 -27.05
N VAL A 7 15.70 11.95 -25.78
CA VAL A 7 16.80 11.37 -25.00
C VAL A 7 16.34 10.02 -24.47
N ARG A 8 17.24 9.03 -24.41
CA ARG A 8 16.95 7.73 -23.79
C ARG A 8 16.93 7.90 -22.27
N GLY A 9 15.82 7.56 -21.62
CA GLY A 9 15.63 7.66 -20.18
C GLY A 9 14.17 7.59 -19.78
N GLU A 10 13.92 7.49 -18.47
CA GLU A 10 12.59 7.72 -17.88
C GLU A 10 12.35 9.24 -17.76
N ALA A 11 11.09 9.68 -17.70
CA ALA A 11 10.77 11.08 -17.44
C ALA A 11 10.79 11.34 -15.93
N ASP A 12 11.55 12.35 -15.49
CA ASP A 12 11.77 12.61 -14.05
C ASP A 12 10.72 13.53 -13.43
N GLU A 13 9.93 14.28 -14.21
CA GLU A 13 8.98 15.27 -13.70
C GLU A 13 7.66 15.31 -14.51
N SER A 14 6.55 15.61 -13.81
CA SER A 14 5.22 15.77 -14.44
C SER A 14 5.02 17.19 -15.00
N TYR A 15 5.64 17.46 -16.15
CA TYR A 15 5.48 18.73 -16.88
C TYR A 15 4.02 19.06 -17.25
N GLY A 16 3.11 18.09 -17.23
CA GLY A 16 1.68 18.30 -17.48
C GLY A 16 1.02 19.25 -16.47
N ILE A 17 1.43 19.21 -15.20
CA ILE A 17 0.89 20.09 -14.15
C ILE A 17 1.37 21.54 -14.36
N GLN A 18 2.65 21.73 -14.69
CA GLN A 18 3.18 23.04 -15.09
C GLN A 18 2.42 23.64 -16.28
N VAL A 19 2.08 22.83 -17.29
CA VAL A 19 1.32 23.30 -18.46
C VAL A 19 -0.12 23.64 -18.08
N ALA A 20 -0.76 22.85 -17.23
CA ALA A 20 -2.12 23.14 -16.73
C ALA A 20 -2.18 24.47 -15.97
N LYS A 21 -1.14 24.77 -15.17
CA LYS A 21 -1.01 26.07 -14.49
C LYS A 21 -0.86 27.23 -15.48
N LEU A 22 -0.06 27.06 -16.54
CA LEU A 22 0.07 28.06 -17.61
C LEU A 22 -1.21 28.22 -18.43
N ALA A 23 -2.04 27.18 -18.52
CA ALA A 23 -3.35 27.19 -19.16
C ALA A 23 -4.45 27.86 -18.30
N GLY A 24 -4.13 28.27 -17.06
CA GLY A 24 -5.05 29.00 -16.20
C GLY A 24 -6.06 28.14 -15.46
N LEU A 25 -5.76 26.86 -15.22
CA LEU A 25 -6.61 26.02 -14.36
C LEU A 25 -6.65 26.56 -12.92
N PRO A 26 -7.76 26.35 -12.17
CA PRO A 26 -7.88 26.78 -10.78
C PRO A 26 -6.78 26.20 -9.89
N ASN A 27 -6.30 27.00 -8.93
CA ASN A 27 -5.22 26.58 -8.02
C ASN A 27 -5.58 25.32 -7.22
N ASP A 28 -6.82 25.20 -6.76
CA ASP A 28 -7.30 24.01 -6.01
C ASP A 28 -7.11 22.70 -6.80
N VAL A 29 -7.25 22.76 -8.13
CA VAL A 29 -7.05 21.60 -9.02
C VAL A 29 -5.56 21.29 -9.16
N ILE A 30 -4.72 22.32 -9.27
CA ILE A 30 -3.26 22.18 -9.36
C ILE A 30 -2.71 21.57 -8.08
N ASP A 31 -3.16 22.06 -6.92
CA ASP A 31 -2.72 21.57 -5.61
C ASP A 31 -3.12 20.10 -5.42
N ARG A 32 -4.37 19.75 -5.76
CA ARG A 32 -4.83 18.36 -5.71
C ARG A 32 -4.03 17.44 -6.64
N ALA A 33 -3.68 17.92 -7.84
CA ALA A 33 -2.87 17.16 -8.77
C ALA A 33 -1.45 16.89 -8.22
N HIS A 34 -0.86 17.86 -7.51
CA HIS A 34 0.43 17.67 -6.84
C HIS A 34 0.37 16.65 -5.69
N GLU A 35 -0.71 16.66 -4.89
CA GLU A 35 -0.91 15.65 -3.84
C GLU A 35 -0.96 14.23 -4.42
N ILE A 36 -1.73 14.04 -5.49
CA ILE A 36 -1.88 12.73 -6.16
C ILE A 36 -0.55 12.30 -6.80
N LEU A 37 0.16 13.22 -7.45
CA LEU A 37 1.47 12.94 -8.02
C LEU A 37 2.44 12.43 -6.95
N LYS A 38 2.50 13.11 -5.79
CA LYS A 38 3.35 12.70 -4.68
C LYS A 38 3.02 11.30 -4.18
N GLN A 39 1.74 10.97 -4.04
CA GLN A 39 1.29 9.63 -3.64
C GLN A 39 1.72 8.55 -4.65
N LEU A 40 1.63 8.84 -5.94
CA LEU A 40 2.04 7.91 -6.99
C LEU A 40 3.55 7.73 -7.05
N GLU A 41 4.32 8.81 -6.89
CA GLU A 41 5.79 8.76 -6.84
C GLU A 41 6.27 7.96 -5.61
N GLU A 42 5.68 8.17 -4.44
CA GLU A 42 5.97 7.38 -3.23
C GLU A 42 5.64 5.89 -3.44
N ALA A 43 4.51 5.58 -4.07
CA ALA A 43 4.12 4.22 -4.40
C ALA A 43 5.06 3.57 -5.43
N ASP A 44 5.55 4.30 -6.43
CA ASP A 44 6.48 3.77 -7.42
C ASP A 44 7.92 3.67 -6.90
N LEU A 45 8.35 4.57 -6.00
CA LEU A 45 9.61 4.43 -5.25
C LEU A 45 9.61 3.15 -4.41
N SER A 46 8.51 2.84 -3.71
CA SER A 46 8.38 1.59 -2.96
C SER A 46 8.54 0.34 -3.85
N LYS A 47 8.00 0.39 -5.08
CA LYS A 47 8.16 -0.68 -6.09
C LYS A 47 9.57 -0.73 -6.70
N LYS A 48 10.22 0.42 -6.90
CA LYS A 48 11.59 0.52 -7.44
C LYS A 48 12.60 0.03 -6.41
N GLU A 49 12.40 0.31 -5.13
CA GLU A 49 13.18 -0.29 -4.03
C GLU A 49 12.99 -1.81 -3.96
N LEU A 50 11.77 -2.32 -4.13
CA LEU A 50 11.50 -3.77 -4.25
C LEU A 50 12.27 -4.41 -5.42
N ARG A 51 12.36 -3.71 -6.56
CA ARG A 51 13.08 -4.17 -7.75
C ARG A 51 14.60 -4.10 -7.59
N GLN A 52 15.13 -3.08 -6.93
CA GLN A 52 16.58 -2.96 -6.64
C GLN A 52 17.04 -3.91 -5.54
N ARG A 53 16.19 -4.27 -4.58
CA ARG A 53 16.50 -5.29 -3.56
C ARG A 53 16.63 -6.70 -4.14
N LYS A 54 16.02 -7.01 -5.29
CA LYS A 54 16.20 -8.30 -6.00
C LYS A 54 17.60 -8.48 -6.62
N THR A 55 18.39 -7.42 -6.82
CA THR A 55 19.73 -7.53 -7.45
C THR A 55 20.89 -7.55 -6.46
N ARG A 56 20.65 -7.40 -5.15
CA ARG A 56 21.69 -7.50 -4.11
C ARG A 56 21.43 -8.73 -3.24
N LYS A 57 22.44 -9.61 -3.17
CA LYS A 57 22.43 -10.87 -2.40
C LYS A 57 21.85 -10.65 -0.99
N PRO A 58 21.00 -11.58 -0.48
CA PRO A 58 20.38 -11.40 0.82
C PRO A 58 21.43 -11.47 1.93
N LEU A 59 21.49 -10.42 2.75
CA LEU A 59 22.22 -10.38 4.01
C LEU A 59 21.27 -10.91 5.11
N GLU A 60 21.81 -11.75 6.00
CA GLU A 60 21.10 -12.30 7.16
C GLU A 60 20.53 -11.17 8.03
N GLY A 61 19.23 -11.25 8.32
CA GLY A 61 18.47 -10.24 9.07
C GLY A 61 17.32 -9.56 8.32
N GLN A 62 17.06 -9.91 7.06
CA GLN A 62 15.89 -9.41 6.35
C GLN A 62 14.61 -10.10 6.84
N ILE A 63 13.65 -9.29 7.31
CA ILE A 63 12.25 -9.72 7.47
C ILE A 63 11.81 -10.25 6.11
N ASN A 64 11.47 -11.53 6.07
CA ASN A 64 11.15 -12.20 4.83
C ASN A 64 9.90 -11.54 4.25
N ILE A 65 9.98 -10.93 3.07
CA ILE A 65 8.82 -10.31 2.40
C ILE A 65 7.71 -11.35 2.18
N PHE A 66 8.08 -12.63 2.04
CA PHE A 66 7.13 -13.74 2.02
C PHE A 66 6.44 -13.97 3.38
N GLU A 67 7.12 -13.72 4.51
CA GLU A 67 6.45 -13.67 5.82
C GLU A 67 5.53 -12.47 5.91
N TYR A 68 5.95 -11.27 5.48
CA TYR A 68 5.11 -10.07 5.58
C TYR A 68 3.81 -10.19 4.77
N ASP A 69 3.89 -10.73 3.55
CA ASP A 69 2.71 -10.97 2.71
C ASP A 69 1.83 -12.10 3.26
N SER A 70 2.43 -13.15 3.82
CA SER A 70 1.71 -14.23 4.53
C SER A 70 1.02 -13.72 5.80
N PHE A 71 1.68 -12.87 6.57
CA PHE A 71 1.12 -12.21 7.75
C PHE A 71 -0.06 -11.33 7.36
N ASN A 72 0.09 -10.45 6.37
CA ASN A 72 -1.01 -9.58 5.92
C ASN A 72 -2.20 -10.39 5.41
N LYS A 73 -1.96 -11.47 4.67
CA LYS A 73 -3.04 -12.36 4.21
C LYS A 73 -3.80 -12.99 5.38
N ARG A 74 -3.12 -13.44 6.42
CA ARG A 74 -3.74 -14.00 7.65
C ARG A 74 -4.51 -12.96 8.43
N TYR A 75 -3.98 -11.74 8.52
CA TYR A 75 -4.70 -10.61 9.10
C TYR A 75 -5.96 -10.27 8.30
N ASP A 76 -5.90 -10.27 6.98
CA ASP A 76 -7.07 -10.03 6.11
C ASP A 76 -8.12 -11.14 6.25
N GLU A 77 -7.70 -12.40 6.36
CA GLU A 77 -8.59 -13.53 6.62
C GLU A 77 -9.31 -13.38 7.97
N LEU A 78 -8.58 -13.03 9.04
CA LEU A 78 -9.14 -12.77 10.37
C LEU A 78 -10.11 -11.57 10.37
N VAL A 79 -9.76 -10.49 9.67
CA VAL A 79 -10.61 -9.30 9.56
C VAL A 79 -11.92 -9.63 8.83
N ASN A 80 -11.86 -10.44 7.77
CA ASN A 80 -13.05 -10.89 7.07
C ASN A 80 -13.93 -11.81 7.93
N GLU A 81 -13.33 -12.69 8.73
CA GLU A 81 -14.06 -13.52 9.69
C GLU A 81 -14.82 -12.67 10.72
N ILE A 82 -14.15 -11.66 11.30
CA ILE A 82 -14.77 -10.73 12.26
C ILE A 82 -15.93 -9.95 11.64
N LYS A 83 -15.78 -9.49 10.39
CA LYS A 83 -16.85 -8.76 9.67
C LYS A 83 -18.10 -9.60 9.41
N ASN A 84 -17.94 -10.91 9.25
CA ASN A 84 -19.04 -11.82 8.95
C ASN A 84 -19.73 -12.36 10.21
N ILE A 85 -19.19 -12.11 11.40
CA ILE A 85 -19.83 -12.52 12.65
C ILE A 85 -20.98 -11.56 12.98
N ASP A 86 -22.19 -12.10 13.00
CA ASP A 86 -23.37 -11.38 13.47
C ASP A 86 -23.49 -11.49 15.00
N VAL A 87 -23.05 -10.42 15.68
CA VAL A 87 -23.07 -10.32 17.15
C VAL A 87 -24.51 -10.31 17.70
N SER A 88 -25.51 -9.96 16.89
CA SER A 88 -26.90 -9.87 17.34
C SER A 88 -27.58 -11.23 17.49
N LEU A 89 -27.08 -12.26 16.81
CA LEU A 89 -27.62 -13.62 16.81
C LEU A 89 -26.87 -14.57 17.74
N LEU A 90 -25.73 -14.16 18.30
CA LEU A 90 -24.91 -15.01 19.15
C LEU A 90 -25.44 -15.07 20.58
N THR A 91 -25.47 -16.27 21.16
CA THR A 91 -25.65 -16.39 22.60
C THR A 91 -24.39 -15.90 23.34
N PRO A 92 -24.51 -15.40 24.57
CA PRO A 92 -23.35 -14.90 25.33
C PRO A 92 -22.22 -15.93 25.46
N ILE A 93 -22.55 -17.22 25.56
CA ILE A 93 -21.55 -18.29 25.67
C ILE A 93 -20.86 -18.57 24.33
N GLU A 94 -21.59 -18.47 23.21
CA GLU A 94 -21.00 -18.58 21.88
C GLU A 94 -20.08 -17.40 21.57
N ALA A 95 -20.48 -16.18 21.93
CA ALA A 95 -19.64 -15.00 21.76
C ALA A 95 -18.30 -15.15 22.52
N LEU A 96 -18.34 -15.62 23.77
CA LEU A 96 -17.13 -15.90 24.55
C LEU A 96 -16.26 -16.98 23.89
N ASN A 97 -16.87 -18.04 23.37
CA ASN A 97 -16.15 -19.10 22.67
C ASN A 97 -15.49 -18.61 21.37
N VAL A 98 -16.16 -17.73 20.61
CA VAL A 98 -15.60 -17.13 19.39
C VAL A 98 -14.44 -16.21 19.73
N LEU A 99 -14.57 -15.35 20.73
CA LEU A 99 -13.49 -14.48 21.19
C LEU A 99 -12.27 -15.27 21.67
N TYR A 100 -12.50 -16.36 22.41
CA TYR A 100 -11.43 -17.26 22.85
C TYR A 100 -10.69 -17.89 21.66
N LYS A 101 -11.42 -18.36 20.64
CA LYS A 101 -10.82 -18.91 19.41
C LYS A 101 -9.98 -17.89 18.66
N LEU A 102 -10.50 -16.66 18.50
CA LEU A 102 -9.77 -15.57 17.84
C LEU A 102 -8.49 -15.20 18.59
N GLN A 103 -8.56 -15.10 19.92
CA GLN A 103 -7.39 -14.81 20.75
C GLN A 103 -6.32 -15.90 20.63
N GLN A 104 -6.72 -17.17 20.61
CA GLN A 104 -5.78 -18.28 20.44
C GLN A 104 -5.06 -18.26 19.09
N ARG A 105 -5.74 -17.85 18.01
CA ARG A 105 -5.12 -17.72 16.68
C ARG A 105 -4.04 -16.64 16.66
N VAL A 106 -4.34 -15.47 17.24
CA VAL A 106 -3.35 -14.37 17.34
C VAL A 106 -2.15 -14.77 18.19
N LEU A 107 -2.37 -15.44 19.34
CA LEU A 107 -1.29 -15.84 20.25
C LEU A 107 -0.40 -16.97 19.69
N LYS A 108 -0.97 -17.87 18.90
CA LYS A 108 -0.21 -18.98 18.29
C LYS A 108 0.63 -18.55 17.07
N GLY A 109 0.47 -17.31 16.59
CA GLY A 109 1.12 -16.88 15.35
C GLY A 109 0.70 -17.75 14.16
N GLU A 110 -0.52 -18.31 14.22
CA GLU A 110 -1.18 -19.16 13.20
C GLU A 110 -2.17 -18.39 12.32
#